data_AF-A0A099P0Q6-F1
#
_entry.id   AF-A0A099P0Q6-F1
#
_cell.length_a   1.000
_cell.length_b   1.000
_cell.length_c   1.000
_cell.angle_alpha   90.00
_cell.angle_beta   90.00
_cell.angle_gamma   90.00
#
_symmetry.space_group_name_H-M   'P 1'
#
loop_
_entity.id
_entity.type
_entity.pdbx_description
1 polymer ?
#
loop_
_entity_poly.entity_id
_entity_poly.type
_entity_poly.pdbx_seq_one_letter_code
_entity_poly.pdbx_strand_id
1 'polypeptide(L)'
;MGPTEREIKLLSLKGILKLRAEYVSEVSKIEDLVKELKIKSENHEIKEQEYTDAVIILKETKELIPLATEKVKEMAEDLRSIVNGDHTEALDRLLSEADEVCSL
;
A
#
# COMPACT_ATOMS: atom_id res chain seq x y z
N MET A 1 17.66 -26.80 -6.61
CA MET A 1 17.34 -25.72 -7.57
C MET A 1 16.87 -24.50 -6.78
N GLY A 2 17.17 -23.29 -7.23
CA GLY A 2 16.67 -22.04 -6.63
C GLY A 2 15.31 -21.63 -7.19
N PRO A 3 14.68 -20.56 -6.66
CA PRO A 3 13.38 -20.10 -7.13
C PRO A 3 13.45 -19.60 -8.58
N THR A 4 12.40 -19.90 -9.33
CA THR A 4 12.19 -19.45 -10.70
C THR A 4 11.84 -17.96 -10.74
N GLU A 5 12.07 -17.32 -11.89
CA GLU A 5 11.68 -15.91 -12.11
C GLU A 5 10.19 -15.67 -11.81
N ARG A 6 9.33 -16.64 -12.15
CA ARG A 6 7.90 -16.62 -11.81
C ARG A 6 7.67 -16.55 -10.31
N GLU A 7 8.32 -17.40 -9.53
CA GLU A 7 8.19 -17.43 -8.07
C GLU A 7 8.69 -16.13 -7.44
N ILE A 8 9.78 -15.56 -7.95
CA ILE A 8 10.31 -14.28 -7.48
C ILE A 8 9.32 -13.14 -7.74
N LYS A 9 8.76 -13.04 -8.97
CA LYS A 9 7.77 -12.00 -9.31
C LYS A 9 6.45 -12.18 -8.56
N LEU A 10 5.99 -13.42 -8.34
CA LEU A 10 4.84 -13.75 -7.49
C LEU A 10 5.03 -13.24 -6.05
N LEU A 11 6.17 -13.58 -5.43
CA LEU A 11 6.49 -13.12 -4.08
C LEU A 11 6.60 -11.60 -4.01
N SER A 12 7.16 -10.97 -5.04
CA SER A 12 7.27 -9.52 -5.14
C SER A 12 5.90 -8.85 -5.22
N LEU A 13 5.00 -9.31 -6.09
CA LEU A 13 3.64 -8.79 -6.21
C LEU A 13 2.87 -8.92 -4.89
N LYS A 14 2.96 -10.09 -4.24
CA LYS A 14 2.36 -10.32 -2.92
C LYS A 14 2.92 -9.37 -1.86
N GLY A 15 4.23 -9.12 -1.88
CA GLY A 15 4.89 -8.19 -0.98
C GLY A 15 4.40 -6.74 -1.16
N ILE A 16 4.30 -6.27 -2.40
CA ILE A 16 3.84 -4.91 -2.71
C ILE A 16 2.36 -4.73 -2.35
N LEU A 17 1.50 -5.72 -2.63
CA LEU A 17 0.09 -5.71 -2.22
C LEU A 17 -0.06 -5.57 -0.69
N LYS A 18 0.70 -6.36 0.07
CA LYS A 18 0.73 -6.25 1.54
C LYS A 18 1.21 -4.88 1.99
N LEU A 19 2.27 -4.36 1.38
CA LEU A 19 2.83 -3.04 1.71
C LEU A 19 1.81 -1.92 1.45
N ARG A 20 1.09 -1.97 0.34
CA ARG A 20 0.01 -1.01 0.05
C ARG A 20 -1.10 -1.10 1.09
N ALA A 21 -1.54 -2.31 1.45
CA ALA A 21 -2.55 -2.51 2.49
C ALA A 21 -2.09 -1.96 3.85
N GLU A 22 -0.81 -2.12 4.18
CA GLU A 22 -0.20 -1.52 5.37
C GLU A 22 -0.24 0.02 5.32
N TYR A 23 0.13 0.65 4.20
CA TYR A 23 0.02 2.10 4.05
C TYR A 23 -1.42 2.61 4.20
N VAL A 24 -2.40 1.93 3.60
CA VAL A 24 -3.82 2.28 3.76
C VAL A 24 -4.27 2.16 5.22
N SER A 25 -3.86 1.09 5.90
CA SER A 25 -4.16 0.91 7.33
C SER A 25 -3.49 1.98 8.18
N GLU A 26 -2.25 2.34 7.88
CA GLU A 26 -1.49 3.32 8.63
C GLU A 26 -2.04 4.74 8.44
N VAL A 27 -2.44 5.09 7.21
CA VAL A 27 -3.17 6.33 6.94
C VAL A 27 -4.40 6.43 7.83
N SER A 28 -5.20 5.36 7.94
CA SER A 28 -6.41 5.37 8.77
C SER A 28 -6.09 5.63 10.25
N LYS A 29 -5.04 5.00 10.79
CA LYS A 29 -4.61 5.22 12.18
C LYS A 29 -4.10 6.64 12.40
N ILE A 30 -3.30 7.16 11.46
CA ILE A 30 -2.76 8.52 11.55
C ILE A 30 -3.90 9.55 11.42
N GLU A 31 -4.91 9.31 10.59
CA GLU A 31 -6.09 10.18 10.49
C GLU A 31 -6.82 10.30 11.83
N ASP A 32 -7.00 9.19 12.53
CA ASP A 32 -7.63 9.19 13.86
C ASP A 32 -6.75 9.92 14.88
N LEU A 33 -5.43 9.68 14.86
CA LEU A 33 -4.48 10.42 15.69
C LEU A 33 -4.53 11.94 15.40
N VAL A 34 -4.56 12.35 14.13
CA VAL A 34 -4.64 13.77 13.73
C VAL A 34 -5.91 14.42 14.26
N LYS A 35 -7.06 13.71 14.22
CA LYS A 35 -8.32 14.21 14.81
C LYS A 35 -8.19 14.43 16.32
N GLU A 36 -7.58 13.48 17.04
CA GLU A 36 -7.35 13.60 18.47
C GLU A 36 -6.38 14.75 18.82
N LEU A 37 -5.26 14.84 18.10
CA LEU A 37 -4.25 15.88 18.32
C LEU A 37 -4.80 17.28 18.00
N LYS A 38 -5.69 17.40 17.01
CA LYS A 38 -6.36 18.67 16.71
C LYS A 38 -7.14 19.19 17.94
N ILE A 39 -7.94 18.34 18.56
CA ILE A 39 -8.73 18.70 19.75
C ILE A 39 -7.80 19.09 20.91
N LYS A 40 -6.75 18.30 21.16
CA LYS A 40 -5.78 18.57 22.22
C LYS A 40 -5.03 19.89 21.98
N SER A 41 -4.70 20.21 20.73
CA SER A 41 -4.04 21.46 20.35
C SER A 41 -4.97 22.66 20.55
N GLU A 42 -6.24 22.55 20.19
CA GLU A 42 -7.25 23.60 20.43
C GLU A 42 -7.46 23.87 21.94
N ASN A 43 -7.38 22.81 22.76
CA ASN A 43 -7.40 22.91 24.22
C ASN A 43 -6.06 23.33 24.85
N HIS A 44 -5.01 23.56 24.04
CA HIS A 44 -3.65 23.90 24.49
C HIS A 44 -3.01 22.83 25.41
N GLU A 45 -3.43 21.56 25.28
CA GLU A 45 -2.89 20.42 26.04
C GLU A 45 -1.57 19.90 25.46
N ILE A 46 -1.31 20.18 24.17
CA ILE A 46 -0.09 19.85 23.45
C ILE A 46 0.42 21.08 22.68
N LYS A 47 1.64 21.01 22.15
CA LYS A 47 2.14 22.06 21.26
C LYS A 47 1.50 21.92 19.87
N GLU A 48 1.15 23.04 19.24
CA GLU A 48 0.63 23.07 17.86
C GLU A 48 1.56 22.38 16.85
N GLN A 49 2.87 22.38 17.12
CA GLN A 49 3.85 21.68 16.31
C GLN A 49 3.58 20.16 16.27
N GLU A 50 3.17 19.53 17.38
CA GLU A 50 2.91 18.08 17.43
C GLU A 50 1.73 17.69 16.53
N TYR A 51 0.69 18.53 16.49
CA TYR A 51 -0.41 18.38 15.52
C TYR A 51 0.07 18.57 14.08
N THR A 52 0.87 19.61 13.83
CA THR A 52 1.38 19.93 12.50
C THR A 52 2.28 18.82 11.95
N ASP A 53 3.15 18.25 12.79
CA ASP A 53 4.02 17.14 12.43
C ASP A 53 3.21 15.90 12.05
N ALA A 54 2.15 15.58 12.81
CA ALA A 54 1.25 14.47 12.49
C ALA A 54 0.50 14.67 11.15
N VAL A 55 0.11 15.91 10.82
CA VAL A 55 -0.49 16.26 9.53
C VAL A 55 0.49 16.07 8.37
N ILE A 56 1.77 16.42 8.56
CA ILE A 56 2.82 16.20 7.56
C ILE A 56 3.01 14.71 7.32
N ILE A 57 3.17 13.92 8.38
CA ILE A 57 3.32 12.45 8.29
C ILE A 57 2.11 11.82 7.60
N LEU A 58 0.89 12.28 7.91
CA LEU A 58 -0.32 11.82 7.24
C LEU A 58 -0.25 12.06 5.73
N LYS A 59 0.17 13.26 5.32
CA LYS A 59 0.28 13.63 3.91
C LYS A 59 1.32 12.75 3.20
N GLU A 60 2.52 12.64 3.76
CA GLU A 60 3.60 11.82 3.21
C GLU A 60 3.19 10.34 3.09
N THR A 61 2.51 9.80 4.10
CA THR A 61 2.04 8.40 4.08
C THR A 61 0.96 8.19 3.01
N LYS A 62 0.07 9.17 2.80
CA LYS A 62 -0.92 9.12 1.71
C LYS A 62 -0.27 9.12 0.33
N GLU A 63 0.86 9.80 0.16
CA GLU A 63 1.61 9.83 -1.09
C GLU A 63 2.27 8.46 -1.42
N LEU A 64 2.51 7.60 -0.42
CA LEU A 64 3.05 6.25 -0.64
C LEU A 64 2.04 5.28 -1.25
N ILE A 65 0.74 5.47 -1.02
CA ILE A 65 -0.32 4.59 -1.55
C ILE A 65 -0.34 4.58 -3.09
N PRO A 66 -0.43 5.72 -3.81
CA PRO A 66 -0.42 5.70 -5.27
C PRO A 66 0.89 5.15 -5.85
N LEU A 67 2.03 5.40 -5.20
CA LEU A 67 3.33 4.82 -5.61
C LEU A 67 3.32 3.29 -5.50
N ALA A 68 2.78 2.75 -4.40
CA ALA A 68 2.61 1.31 -4.23
C ALA A 68 1.61 0.74 -5.25
N THR A 69 0.50 1.43 -5.53
CA THR A 69 -0.48 1.05 -6.57
C THR A 69 0.15 0.96 -7.95
N GLU A 70 0.98 1.94 -8.33
CA GLU A 70 1.71 1.93 -9.60
C GLU A 70 2.64 0.71 -9.69
N LYS A 71 3.36 0.40 -8.61
CA LYS A 71 4.21 -0.80 -8.55
C LYS A 71 3.45 -2.12 -8.55
N VAL A 72 2.26 -2.18 -7.97
CA VAL A 72 1.35 -3.34 -8.13
C VAL A 72 1.01 -3.53 -9.61
N LYS A 73 0.64 -2.45 -10.30
CA LYS A 73 0.27 -2.48 -11.73
C LYS A 73 1.43 -2.99 -12.59
N GLU A 74 2.60 -2.36 -12.49
CA GLU A 74 3.80 -2.76 -13.24
C GLU A 74 4.13 -4.24 -13.00
N MET A 75 4.13 -4.68 -11.74
CA MET A 75 4.48 -6.07 -11.40
C MET A 75 3.43 -7.08 -11.87
N ALA A 76 2.14 -6.71 -11.86
CA ALA A 76 1.06 -7.55 -12.36
C ALA A 76 1.13 -7.70 -13.89
N GLU A 77 1.41 -6.64 -14.63
CA GLU A 77 1.63 -6.67 -16.08
C GLU A 77 2.86 -7.53 -16.44
N ASP A 78 3.97 -7.33 -15.73
CA ASP A 78 5.18 -8.15 -15.86
C ASP A 78 4.88 -9.63 -15.62
N LEU A 79 4.16 -9.95 -14.54
CA LEU A 79 3.83 -11.32 -14.19
C LEU A 79 2.96 -11.97 -15.27
N ARG A 80 1.96 -11.25 -15.80
CA ARG A 80 1.10 -11.71 -16.92
C ARG A 80 1.92 -12.02 -18.17
N SER A 81 2.95 -11.23 -18.46
CA SER A 81 3.81 -11.43 -19.63
C SER A 81 4.61 -12.75 -19.59
N ILE A 82 4.90 -13.27 -18.40
CA ILE A 82 5.73 -14.47 -18.22
C ILE A 82 4.92 -15.75 -18.01
N VAL A 83 3.67 -15.66 -17.54
CA VAL A 83 2.85 -16.85 -17.26
C VAL A 83 2.20 -17.47 -18.50
N ASN A 84 2.11 -16.79 -19.66
CA ASN A 84 1.77 -17.39 -20.97
C ASN A 84 0.62 -18.44 -20.96
N GLY A 85 -0.47 -18.20 -20.21
CA GLY A 85 -1.61 -19.12 -20.12
C GLY A 85 -1.50 -20.21 -19.04
N ASP A 86 -0.42 -20.24 -18.26
CA ASP A 86 -0.26 -21.08 -17.06
C ASP A 86 -0.96 -20.40 -15.87
N HIS A 87 -2.25 -20.75 -15.75
CA HIS A 87 -3.15 -20.26 -14.71
C HIS A 87 -3.20 -21.22 -13.54
N THR A 88 -2.91 -20.70 -12.36
CA THR A 88 -3.17 -21.39 -11.09
C THR A 88 -4.12 -20.52 -10.29
N GLU A 89 -4.98 -21.14 -9.49
CA GLU A 89 -5.96 -20.39 -8.68
C GLU A 89 -5.29 -19.34 -7.78
N ALA A 90 -4.10 -19.64 -7.24
CA ALA A 90 -3.34 -18.69 -6.43
C ALA A 90 -2.85 -17.47 -7.23
N LEU A 91 -2.41 -17.69 -8.48
CA LEU A 91 -1.98 -16.62 -9.39
C LEU A 91 -3.17 -15.77 -9.84
N ASP A 92 -4.28 -16.41 -10.24
CA ASP A 92 -5.46 -15.70 -10.73
C ASP A 92 -6.08 -14.85 -9.63
N ARG A 93 -6.14 -15.35 -8.38
CA ARG A 93 -6.57 -14.56 -7.23
C ARG A 93 -5.65 -13.36 -6.97
N LEU A 94 -4.33 -13.55 -7.03
CA LEU A 94 -3.37 -12.48 -6.78
C LEU A 94 -3.43 -11.38 -7.86
N LEU A 95 -3.59 -11.77 -9.12
CA LEU A 95 -3.77 -10.83 -10.23
C LEU A 95 -5.12 -10.11 -10.13
N SER A 96 -6.18 -10.79 -9.70
CA SER A 96 -7.48 -10.16 -9.45
C SER A 96 -7.41 -9.13 -8.33
N GLU A 97 -6.73 -9.47 -7.22
CA GLU A 97 -6.47 -8.52 -6.12
C GLU A 97 -5.67 -7.30 -6.62
N ALA A 98 -4.64 -7.52 -7.44
CA ALA A 98 -3.90 -6.42 -8.07
C ALA A 98 -4.80 -5.52 -8.93
N ASP A 99 -5.72 -6.09 -9.70
CA ASP A 99 -6.64 -5.32 -10.55
C ASP A 99 -7.65 -4.51 -9.74
N GLU A 100 -8.22 -5.09 -8.68
CA GLU A 100 -9.12 -4.38 -7.76
C GLU A 100 -8.41 -3.16 -7.15
N VAL A 101 -7.18 -3.37 -6.71
CA VAL A 101 -6.34 -2.37 -6.05
C VAL A 101 -5.92 -1.24 -7.00
N CYS A 102 -5.75 -1.53 -8.29
CA CYS A 102 -5.39 -0.56 -9.33
C CYS A 102 -6.61 0.13 -9.99
N SER A 103 -7.83 -0.33 -9.72
CA SER A 103 -9.08 0.25 -10.24
C SER A 103 -9.68 1.33 -9.32
N LEU A 104 -9.16 1.46 -8.10
CA LEU A 104 -9.53 2.42 -7.06
C LEU A 104 -8.62 3.66 -7.08
#